data_AF-A0A1Z5LEG5-F1
#
_entry.id   AF-A0A1Z5LEG5-F1
#
_cell.length_a   1.000
_cell.length_b   1.000
_cell.length_c   1.000
_cell.angle_alpha   90.00
_cell.angle_beta   90.00
_cell.angle_gamma   90.00
#
_symmetry.space_group_name_H-M   'P 1'
#
loop_
_entity.id
_entity.type
_entity.pdbx_description
1 polymer ?
#
loop_
_entity_poly.entity_id
_entity_poly.type
_entity_poly.pdbx_seq_one_letter_code
_entity_poly.pdbx_strand_id
1 'polypeptide(L)'
;MMVHPSRSNELRPLFIGVCHLCVEYKGKAAHASGYPWEGRNALDAVVACYNGLAYLRQHIKPNCRIHAIITNGGAAVNIIPEFASMEIQFRAPTRGSLAELKKKVLACVNAGAETAGCTLTFTKDYTTDPVVTNEGLAALYKDAAQQLGVQFDDDNPDVFRTIGPKKRRCV
;
A
#
# COMPACT_ATOMS: atom_id res chain seq x y z
N MET A 1 9.99 -11.56 22.81
CA MET A 1 11.16 -11.27 21.96
C MET A 1 11.04 -12.16 20.72
N MET A 2 11.26 -11.62 19.52
CA MET A 2 11.15 -12.35 18.25
C MET A 2 12.53 -12.35 17.58
N VAL A 3 13.03 -13.52 17.20
CA VAL A 3 14.27 -13.69 16.42
C VAL A 3 13.86 -14.20 15.04
N HIS A 4 14.32 -13.55 13.98
CA HIS A 4 14.04 -13.96 12.59
C HIS A 4 15.37 -14.18 11.87
N PRO A 5 15.64 -15.38 11.31
CA PRO A 5 16.83 -15.61 10.51
C PRO A 5 16.91 -14.62 9.34
N SER A 6 18.06 -13.99 9.15
CA SER A 6 18.34 -13.04 8.09
C SER A 6 19.82 -13.15 7.68
N ARG A 7 20.22 -12.41 6.64
CA ARG A 7 21.62 -12.31 6.21
C ARG A 7 22.46 -11.44 7.18
N SER A 8 21.81 -10.57 7.93
CA SER A 8 22.39 -9.59 8.86
C SER A 8 21.78 -9.75 10.25
N ASN A 9 22.56 -9.42 11.27
CA ASN A 9 22.07 -9.34 12.64
C ASN A 9 21.61 -7.92 12.93
N GLU A 10 20.30 -7.69 12.89
CA GLU A 10 19.72 -6.37 13.10
C GLU A 10 18.98 -6.33 14.43
N LEU A 11 19.37 -5.39 15.30
CA LEU A 11 18.70 -5.17 16.56
C LEU A 11 17.40 -4.36 16.38
N ARG A 12 17.39 -3.43 15.42
CA ARG A 12 16.26 -2.53 15.12
C ARG A 12 15.82 -2.61 13.66
N PRO A 13 15.39 -3.80 13.18
CA PRO A 13 14.89 -3.92 11.82
C PRO A 13 13.70 -2.99 11.59
N LEU A 14 13.69 -2.35 10.42
CA LEU A 14 12.63 -1.43 10.05
C LEU A 14 11.40 -2.18 9.54
N PHE A 15 10.39 -2.32 10.39
CA PHE A 15 9.07 -2.81 10.00
C PHE A 15 8.06 -1.66 9.89
N ILE A 16 7.87 -1.17 8.67
CA ILE A 16 6.90 -0.11 8.37
C ILE A 16 5.47 -0.63 8.35
N GLY A 17 4.51 0.26 8.62
CA GLY A 17 3.11 -0.07 8.59
C GLY A 17 2.61 -0.31 7.17
N VAL A 18 1.59 -1.16 7.05
CA VAL A 18 1.02 -1.61 5.79
C VAL A 18 -0.49 -1.54 5.89
N CYS A 19 -1.15 -1.05 4.86
CA CYS A 19 -2.59 -1.20 4.69
C CYS A 19 -2.87 -1.94 3.38
N HIS A 20 -3.85 -2.84 3.42
CA HIS A 20 -4.28 -3.64 2.29
C HIS A 20 -5.79 -3.47 2.07
N LEU A 21 -6.16 -3.10 0.85
CA LEU A 21 -7.52 -2.91 0.41
C LEU A 21 -7.79 -3.83 -0.78
N CYS A 22 -8.87 -4.60 -0.73
CA CYS A 22 -9.45 -5.28 -1.89
C CYS A 22 -10.79 -4.60 -2.19
N VAL A 23 -10.93 -4.03 -3.37
CA VAL A 23 -12.11 -3.25 -3.76
C VAL A 23 -12.79 -3.84 -4.97
N GLU A 24 -14.11 -3.82 -4.96
CA GLU A 24 -14.98 -4.29 -6.02
C GLU A 24 -15.92 -3.16 -6.44
N TYR A 25 -16.01 -2.93 -7.74
CA TYR A 25 -16.96 -2.00 -8.34
C TYR A 25 -18.06 -2.81 -9.03
N LYS A 26 -19.31 -2.45 -8.75
CA LYS A 26 -20.51 -3.02 -9.39
C LYS A 26 -21.23 -1.94 -10.17
N GLY A 27 -21.35 -2.17 -11.47
CA GLY A 27 -22.02 -1.32 -12.43
C GLY A 27 -23.24 -2.03 -13.04
N LYS A 28 -23.40 -1.92 -14.36
CA LYS A 28 -24.51 -2.51 -15.11
C LYS A 28 -24.05 -2.84 -16.52
N ALA A 29 -24.26 -4.06 -16.96
CA ALA A 29 -23.87 -4.49 -18.29
C ALA A 29 -24.76 -3.84 -19.37
N ALA A 30 -24.17 -3.61 -20.53
CA ALA A 30 -24.85 -3.13 -21.73
C ALA A 30 -24.05 -3.55 -22.97
N HIS A 31 -24.72 -3.62 -24.13
CA HIS A 31 -24.03 -3.88 -25.39
C HIS A 31 -23.17 -2.66 -25.76
N ALA A 32 -21.85 -2.84 -25.83
CA ALA A 32 -20.89 -1.74 -25.91
C ALA A 32 -21.09 -0.84 -27.15
N SER A 33 -21.52 -1.42 -28.28
CA SER A 33 -21.77 -0.65 -29.50
C SER A 33 -23.23 -0.21 -29.69
N GLY A 34 -24.17 -0.84 -28.97
CA GLY A 34 -25.59 -0.71 -29.27
C GLY A 34 -26.27 0.33 -28.40
N TYR A 35 -26.02 0.23 -27.09
CA TYR A 35 -26.64 1.07 -26.08
C TYR A 35 -25.70 1.26 -24.88
N PRO A 36 -24.44 1.71 -25.08
CA PRO A 36 -23.47 1.86 -23.99
C PRO A 36 -23.94 2.80 -22.87
N TRP A 37 -24.76 3.81 -23.18
CA TRP A 37 -25.34 4.76 -22.21
C TRP A 37 -26.29 4.13 -21.20
N GLU A 38 -26.79 2.91 -21.46
CA GLU A 38 -27.62 2.17 -20.49
C GLU A 38 -26.79 1.41 -19.45
N GLY A 39 -25.48 1.33 -19.66
CA GLY A 39 -24.53 0.64 -18.79
C GLY A 39 -23.90 1.56 -17.74
N ARG A 40 -23.21 0.94 -16.78
CA ARG A 40 -22.33 1.60 -15.81
C ARG A 40 -21.04 0.79 -15.78
N ASN A 41 -19.93 1.39 -16.24
CA ASN A 41 -18.71 0.66 -16.52
C ASN A 41 -17.83 0.52 -15.28
N ALA A 42 -17.82 -0.67 -14.68
CA ALA A 42 -17.00 -0.97 -13.52
C ALA A 42 -15.49 -0.96 -13.83
N LEU A 43 -15.08 -1.29 -15.06
CA LEU A 43 -13.67 -1.20 -15.46
C LEU A 43 -13.20 0.27 -15.47
N ASP A 44 -14.05 1.19 -15.95
CA ASP A 44 -13.72 2.63 -15.91
C ASP A 44 -13.54 3.13 -14.47
N ALA A 45 -14.34 2.61 -13.52
CA ALA A 45 -14.18 2.93 -12.10
C ALA A 45 -12.79 2.50 -11.57
N VAL A 46 -12.35 1.29 -11.92
CA VAL A 46 -11.02 0.77 -11.57
C VAL A 46 -9.91 1.60 -12.21
N VAL A 47 -10.04 1.93 -13.51
CA VAL A 47 -9.04 2.72 -14.24
C VAL A 47 -8.96 4.15 -13.70
N ALA A 48 -10.09 4.77 -13.40
CA ALA A 48 -10.14 6.09 -12.76
C ALA A 48 -9.46 6.08 -11.39
N CYS A 49 -9.74 5.06 -10.56
CA CYS A 49 -9.03 4.88 -9.29
C CYS A 49 -7.52 4.69 -9.52
N TYR A 50 -7.11 3.81 -10.43
CA TYR A 50 -5.70 3.53 -10.72
C TYR A 50 -4.95 4.79 -11.18
N ASN A 51 -5.55 5.59 -12.04
CA ASN A 51 -5.00 6.88 -12.48
C ASN A 51 -4.91 7.88 -11.33
N GLY A 52 -5.94 7.96 -10.48
CA GLY A 52 -5.90 8.76 -9.25
C GLY A 52 -4.73 8.37 -8.34
N LEU A 53 -4.48 7.07 -8.16
CA LEU A 53 -3.33 6.56 -7.41
C LEU A 53 -2.00 6.91 -8.11
N ALA A 54 -1.95 6.89 -9.44
CA ALA A 54 -0.77 7.29 -10.20
C ALA A 54 -0.45 8.77 -9.99
N TYR A 55 -1.44 9.66 -10.03
CA TYR A 55 -1.27 11.10 -9.75
C TYR A 55 -0.87 11.34 -8.29
N LEU A 56 -1.50 10.62 -7.35
CA LEU A 56 -1.21 10.73 -5.92
C LEU A 56 0.27 10.46 -5.61
N ARG A 57 0.96 9.60 -6.36
CA ARG A 57 2.39 9.29 -6.14
C ARG A 57 3.31 10.51 -6.22
N GLN A 58 2.94 11.57 -6.93
CA GLN A 58 3.70 12.82 -6.93
C GLN A 58 3.64 13.55 -5.58
N HIS A 59 2.61 13.31 -4.78
CA HIS A 59 2.28 14.05 -3.56
C HIS A 59 2.40 13.21 -2.28
N ILE A 60 3.04 12.04 -2.33
CA ILE A 60 3.38 11.23 -1.15
C ILE A 60 4.82 11.46 -0.71
N LYS A 61 5.10 11.17 0.56
CA LYS A 61 6.47 11.26 1.11
C LYS A 61 7.39 10.23 0.44
N PRO A 62 8.70 10.51 0.25
CA PRO A 62 9.64 9.59 -0.39
C PRO A 62 9.82 8.22 0.29
N ASN A 63 9.39 8.07 1.55
CA ASN A 63 9.42 6.83 2.33
C ASN A 63 8.06 6.12 2.39
N CYS A 64 7.04 6.61 1.67
CA CYS A 64 5.77 5.94 1.48
C CYS A 64 5.73 5.24 0.12
N ARG A 65 4.97 4.15 -0.01
CA ARG A 65 4.79 3.44 -1.28
C ARG A 65 3.32 3.05 -1.47
N ILE A 66 2.86 3.06 -2.72
CA ILE A 66 1.54 2.60 -3.14
C ILE A 66 1.72 1.62 -4.30
N HIS A 67 1.15 0.43 -4.16
CA HIS A 67 1.14 -0.66 -5.12
C HIS A 67 -0.32 -1.02 -5.41
N ALA A 68 -0.65 -1.30 -6.66
CA ALA A 68 -1.98 -1.72 -7.03
C ALA A 68 -1.96 -2.63 -8.25
N ILE A 69 -2.90 -3.59 -8.30
CA ILE A 69 -3.14 -4.47 -9.44
C ILE A 69 -4.64 -4.54 -9.74
N ILE A 70 -5.00 -4.69 -11.01
CA ILE A 70 -6.37 -5.00 -11.42
C ILE A 70 -6.52 -6.52 -11.38
N THR A 71 -7.43 -7.02 -10.55
CA THR A 71 -7.68 -8.47 -10.38
C THR A 71 -8.80 -8.99 -11.27
N ASN A 72 -9.70 -8.11 -11.71
CA ASN A 72 -10.71 -8.41 -12.72
C ASN A 72 -11.02 -7.14 -13.52
N GLY A 73 -10.97 -7.24 -14.85
CA GLY A 73 -11.19 -6.13 -15.79
C GLY A 73 -12.37 -6.32 -16.75
N GLY A 74 -13.31 -7.21 -16.44
CA GLY A 74 -14.44 -7.55 -17.32
C GLY A 74 -14.21 -8.82 -18.14
N ALA A 75 -15.28 -9.30 -18.77
CA ALA A 75 -15.33 -10.63 -19.39
C ALA A 75 -15.22 -10.62 -20.93
N ALA A 76 -15.63 -9.53 -21.60
CA ALA A 76 -15.64 -9.44 -23.06
C ALA A 76 -15.55 -7.98 -23.54
N VAL A 77 -14.91 -7.76 -24.69
CA VAL A 77 -14.66 -6.41 -25.24
C VAL A 77 -15.91 -5.73 -25.80
N ASN A 78 -16.96 -6.50 -26.12
CA ASN A 78 -18.22 -6.00 -26.69
C ASN A 78 -19.32 -5.80 -25.64
N ILE A 79 -19.00 -5.94 -24.34
CA ILE A 79 -19.93 -5.78 -23.22
C ILE A 79 -19.34 -4.75 -22.25
N ILE A 80 -20.14 -3.78 -21.84
CA ILE A 80 -19.76 -2.87 -20.74
C ILE A 80 -19.57 -3.69 -19.45
N PRO A 81 -18.38 -3.71 -18.83
CA PRO A 81 -18.15 -4.48 -17.61
C PRO A 81 -19.05 -4.02 -16.46
N GLU A 82 -19.90 -4.92 -15.96
CA GLU A 82 -20.72 -4.66 -14.75
C GLU A 82 -19.98 -4.97 -13.45
N PHE A 83 -18.83 -5.64 -13.54
CA PHE A 83 -18.00 -5.98 -12.41
C PHE A 83 -16.52 -5.81 -12.76
N ALA A 84 -15.79 -5.18 -11.86
CA ALA A 84 -14.33 -5.10 -11.91
C ALA A 84 -13.79 -4.98 -10.48
N SER A 85 -12.56 -5.43 -10.26
CA SER A 85 -11.94 -5.42 -8.94
C SER A 85 -10.45 -5.12 -9.01
N MET A 86 -9.91 -4.60 -7.92
CA MET A 86 -8.49 -4.33 -7.77
C MET A 86 -8.01 -4.52 -6.33
N GLU A 87 -6.72 -4.82 -6.18
CA GLU A 87 -6.04 -4.85 -4.89
C GLU A 87 -5.09 -3.67 -4.78
N ILE A 88 -5.07 -3.03 -3.62
CA ILE A 88 -4.23 -1.86 -3.33
C ILE A 88 -3.50 -2.13 -2.01
N GLN A 89 -2.17 -2.08 -2.05
CA GLN A 89 -1.33 -2.12 -0.86
C GLN A 89 -0.52 -0.84 -0.77
N PHE A 90 -0.48 -0.21 0.39
CA PHE A 90 0.38 0.94 0.63
C PHE A 90 1.05 0.86 1.99
N ARG A 91 2.23 1.49 2.07
CA ARG A 91 3.12 1.42 3.23
C ARG A 91 3.58 2.80 3.63
N ALA A 92 3.70 3.00 4.94
CA ALA A 92 4.21 4.24 5.50
C ALA A 92 4.91 3.99 6.85
N PRO A 93 5.93 4.78 7.20
CA PRO A 93 6.79 4.51 8.35
C PRO A 93 6.14 4.78 9.71
N THR A 94 5.12 5.63 9.77
CA THR A 94 4.44 5.99 11.03
C THR A 94 2.94 5.81 10.91
N ARG A 95 2.27 5.51 12.02
CA ARG A 95 0.80 5.41 12.10
C ARG A 95 0.11 6.63 11.50
N GLY A 96 0.57 7.83 11.86
CA GLY A 96 0.02 9.09 11.35
C GLY A 96 0.17 9.22 9.82
N SER A 97 1.36 8.92 9.29
CA SER A 97 1.58 8.96 7.83
C SER A 97 0.78 7.89 7.08
N LEU A 98 0.54 6.73 7.69
CA LEU A 98 -0.26 5.66 7.11
C LEU A 98 -1.75 6.03 7.07
N ALA A 99 -2.27 6.63 8.14
CA ALA A 99 -3.64 7.13 8.20
C ALA A 99 -3.89 8.26 7.19
N GLU A 100 -2.95 9.21 7.08
CA GLU A 100 -3.03 10.29 6.07
C GLU A 100 -3.03 9.72 4.65
N LEU A 101 -2.15 8.75 4.37
CA LEU A 101 -2.07 8.10 3.07
C LEU A 101 -3.35 7.29 2.77
N LYS A 102 -3.88 6.58 3.76
CA LYS A 102 -5.15 5.83 3.63
C LYS A 102 -6.29 6.76 3.23
N LYS A 103 -6.41 7.93 3.87
CA LYS A 103 -7.44 8.92 3.50
C LYS A 103 -7.33 9.34 2.03
N LYS A 104 -6.11 9.59 1.54
CA LYS A 104 -5.87 9.97 0.13
C LYS A 104 -6.17 8.83 -0.84
N VAL A 105 -5.77 7.60 -0.50
CA VAL A 105 -6.06 6.40 -1.30
C VAL A 105 -7.57 6.14 -1.38
N LEU A 106 -8.29 6.23 -0.25
CA LEU A 106 -9.75 6.06 -0.23
C LEU A 106 -10.47 7.13 -1.07
N ALA A 107 -9.96 8.36 -1.11
CA ALA A 107 -10.51 9.38 -2.00
C ALA A 107 -10.39 8.98 -3.48
N CYS A 108 -9.28 8.38 -3.91
CA CYS A 108 -9.14 7.84 -5.27
C CYS A 108 -10.11 6.68 -5.54
N VAL A 109 -10.27 5.77 -4.57
CA VAL A 109 -11.19 4.63 -4.67
C VAL A 109 -12.64 5.12 -4.82
N ASN A 110 -13.07 6.06 -3.99
CA ASN A 110 -14.41 6.65 -4.02
C ASN A 110 -14.65 7.44 -5.31
N ALA A 111 -13.68 8.23 -5.76
CA ALA A 111 -13.78 8.97 -7.02
C ALA A 111 -14.00 8.04 -8.22
N GLY A 112 -13.35 6.86 -8.24
CA GLY A 112 -13.60 5.85 -9.26
C GLY A 112 -15.06 5.40 -9.31
N ALA A 113 -15.66 5.11 -8.15
CA ALA A 113 -17.07 4.74 -8.06
C ALA A 113 -18.00 5.87 -8.49
N GLU A 114 -17.77 7.08 -7.99
CA GLU A 114 -18.61 8.26 -8.27
C GLU A 114 -18.60 8.62 -9.76
N THR A 115 -17.42 8.71 -10.38
CA THR A 115 -17.27 9.09 -11.80
C THR A 115 -17.90 8.07 -12.75
N ALA A 116 -17.84 6.77 -12.43
CA ALA A 116 -18.43 5.70 -13.23
C ALA A 116 -19.89 5.38 -12.85
N GLY A 117 -20.44 6.05 -11.82
CA GLY A 117 -21.75 5.74 -11.26
C GLY A 117 -21.89 4.30 -10.74
N CYS A 118 -20.80 3.70 -10.26
CA CYS A 118 -20.77 2.32 -9.77
C CYS A 118 -20.89 2.26 -8.25
N THR A 119 -21.36 1.13 -7.73
CA THR A 119 -21.34 0.83 -6.30
C THR A 119 -19.99 0.25 -5.91
N LEU A 120 -19.44 0.70 -4.78
CA LEU A 120 -18.16 0.24 -4.23
C LEU A 120 -18.38 -0.73 -3.07
N THR A 121 -17.59 -1.79 -3.00
CA THR A 121 -17.51 -2.69 -1.84
C THR A 121 -16.06 -3.00 -1.50
N PHE A 122 -15.73 -3.00 -0.21
CA PHE A 122 -14.43 -3.45 0.29
C PHE A 122 -14.55 -4.89 0.77
N THR A 123 -13.86 -5.82 0.11
CA THR A 123 -13.80 -7.23 0.54
C THR A 123 -12.67 -7.49 1.52
N LYS A 124 -11.65 -6.62 1.52
CA LYS A 124 -10.64 -6.53 2.57
C LYS A 124 -10.33 -5.07 2.86
N ASP A 125 -10.27 -4.72 4.14
CA ASP A 125 -9.67 -3.50 4.63
C ASP A 125 -9.01 -3.80 5.98
N TYR A 126 -7.68 -3.91 5.98
CA TYR A 126 -6.93 -4.07 7.21
C TYR A 126 -5.61 -3.31 7.17
N THR A 127 -5.16 -2.95 8.38
CA THR A 127 -3.94 -2.21 8.60
C THR A 127 -3.10 -2.91 9.65
N THR A 128 -1.82 -3.08 9.36
CA THR A 128 -0.79 -3.45 10.32
C THR A 128 0.04 -2.23 10.64
N ASP A 129 0.16 -1.91 11.92
CA ASP A 129 0.94 -0.77 12.38
C ASP A 129 2.45 -0.98 12.20
N PRO A 130 3.23 0.10 12.03
CA PRO A 130 4.67 0.03 12.14
C PRO A 130 5.09 -0.51 13.51
N VAL A 131 6.15 -1.31 13.55
CA VAL A 131 6.73 -1.79 14.81
C VAL A 131 7.47 -0.64 15.50
N VAL A 132 7.20 -0.47 16.79
CA VAL A 132 7.96 0.43 17.67
C VAL A 132 8.83 -0.43 18.57
N THR A 133 10.14 -0.32 18.41
CA THR A 133 11.10 -1.10 19.20
C THR A 133 11.13 -0.60 20.64
N ASN A 134 11.06 -1.51 21.59
CA ASN A 134 11.32 -1.20 22.99
C ASN A 134 12.84 -1.19 23.20
N GLU A 135 13.41 0.00 23.39
CA GLU A 135 14.86 0.19 23.51
C GLU A 135 15.48 -0.50 24.72
N GLY A 136 14.75 -0.60 25.84
CA GLY A 136 15.24 -1.31 27.02
C GLY A 136 15.39 -2.82 26.77
N LEU A 137 14.38 -3.43 26.14
CA LEU A 137 14.46 -4.84 25.75
C LEU A 137 15.49 -5.08 24.66
N ALA A 138 15.65 -4.15 23.72
CA ALA A 138 16.67 -4.23 22.69
C ALA A 138 18.08 -4.20 23.31
N ALA A 139 18.33 -3.31 24.27
CA ALA A 139 19.62 -3.26 24.98
C ALA A 139 19.92 -4.58 25.72
N LEU A 140 18.95 -5.11 26.49
CA LEU A 140 19.11 -6.38 27.19
C LEU A 140 19.39 -7.55 26.24
N TYR A 141 18.71 -7.59 25.10
CA TYR A 141 18.97 -8.61 24.08
C TYR A 141 20.36 -8.46 23.47
N LYS A 142 20.77 -7.23 23.16
CA LYS A 142 22.10 -6.93 22.61
C LYS A 142 23.20 -7.47 23.52
N ASP A 143 23.12 -7.14 24.81
CA ASP A 143 24.13 -7.55 25.79
C ASP A 143 24.21 -9.08 25.90
N ALA A 144 23.06 -9.76 26.00
CA ALA A 144 23.01 -11.21 26.07
C ALA A 144 23.51 -11.90 24.79
N ALA A 145 23.15 -11.38 23.62
CA ALA A 145 23.59 -11.93 22.34
C ALA A 145 25.09 -11.72 22.10
N GLN A 146 25.64 -10.58 22.50
CA GLN A 146 27.08 -10.30 22.40
C GLN A 146 27.92 -11.22 23.31
N GLN A 147 27.41 -11.62 24.48
CA GLN A 147 28.05 -12.63 25.33
C GLN A 147 28.14 -14.01 24.65
N LEU A 148 27.21 -14.30 23.74
CA LEU A 148 27.21 -15.52 22.92
C LEU A 148 28.01 -15.36 21.61
N GLY A 149 28.69 -14.23 21.42
CA GLY A 149 29.53 -13.96 20.26
C GLY A 149 28.80 -13.36 19.05
N VAL A 150 27.52 -12.99 19.17
CA VAL A 150 26.78 -12.32 18.10
C VAL A 150 27.27 -10.89 17.92
N GLN A 151 27.60 -10.51 16.68
CA GLN A 151 27.89 -9.12 16.30
C GLN A 151 26.70 -8.55 15.55
N PHE A 152 26.33 -7.31 15.85
CA PHE A 152 25.20 -6.62 15.23
C PHE A 152 25.66 -5.67 14.12
N ASP A 153 24.89 -5.62 13.04
CA ASP A 153 25.17 -4.83 11.84
C ASP A 153 24.44 -3.48 11.84
N ASP A 154 23.83 -3.06 12.95
CA ASP A 154 23.03 -1.83 13.03
C ASP A 154 23.79 -0.56 12.63
N ASP A 155 25.11 -0.53 12.80
CA ASP A 155 25.99 0.59 12.42
C ASP A 155 26.46 0.52 10.96
N ASN A 156 26.14 -0.56 10.24
CA ASN A 156 26.52 -0.75 8.85
C ASN A 156 25.55 -0.02 7.90
N PRO A 157 25.96 1.06 7.21
CA PRO A 157 25.07 1.84 6.35
C PRO A 157 24.64 1.11 5.07
N ASP A 158 25.30 0.01 4.71
CA ASP A 158 24.95 -0.85 3.57
C ASP A 158 23.86 -1.88 3.94
N VAL A 159 23.67 -2.12 5.23
CA VAL A 159 22.64 -3.00 5.80
C VAL A 159 21.45 -2.18 6.31
N PHE A 160 21.73 -1.06 6.99
CA PHE A 160 20.72 -0.27 7.68
C PHE A 160 20.05 0.77 6.76
N ARG A 161 18.75 0.59 6.50
CA ARG A 161 17.92 1.59 5.80
C ARG A 161 17.22 2.48 6.82
N THR A 162 17.76 3.68 7.07
CA THR A 162 17.08 4.70 7.89
C THR A 162 15.77 5.17 7.24
N ILE A 163 14.73 5.36 8.05
CA ILE A 163 13.55 6.15 7.63
C ILE A 163 13.94 7.62 7.57
N GLY A 164 14.27 8.11 6.39
CA GLY A 164 14.52 9.53 6.17
C GLY A 164 15.34 9.78 4.91
N PRO A 165 15.27 10.99 4.33
CA PRO A 165 16.19 11.35 3.26
C PRO A 165 17.62 11.23 3.82
N LYS A 166 18.48 10.43 3.19
CA LYS A 166 19.93 10.69 3.24
C LYS A 166 20.05 12.18 2.91
N LYS A 167 20.68 13.00 3.77
CA LYS A 167 20.94 14.42 3.48
C LYS A 167 21.71 14.49 2.15
N ARG A 168 21.01 14.53 1.03
CA ARG A 168 21.57 14.93 -0.23
C ARG A 168 21.71 16.44 -0.09
N ARG A 169 22.96 16.93 -0.12
CA ARG A 169 23.19 18.34 -0.42
C ARG A 169 22.48 18.58 -1.75
N CYS A 170 21.36 19.29 -1.71
CA CYS A 170 20.77 19.83 -2.92
C CYS A 170 21.81 20.80 -3.49
N VAL A 171 22.18 20.57 -4.75
CA VAL A 171 22.83 21.55 -5.63
C VAL A 171 21.70 22.38 -6.23
#